data_AF-A0A672U2D5-F1
#
_entry.id   AF-A0A672U2D5-F1
#
_cell.length_a   1.000
_cell.length_b   1.000
_cell.length_c   1.000
_cell.angle_alpha   90.00
_cell.angle_beta   90.00
_cell.angle_gamma   90.00
#
_symmetry.space_group_name_H-M   'P 1'
#
loop_
_entity.id
_entity.type
_entity.pdbx_description
1 polymer ?
#
loop_
_entity_poly.entity_id
_entity_poly.type
_entity_poly.pdbx_seq_one_letter_code
_entity_poly.pdbx_strand_id
1 'polypeptide(L)'
;MVDATTMLSICDPVHMVLIKTDTFGETTLVASYFLEWRSVLAAENGITNVAVELLGFGVNVLIDYVVWVFFRVWFLPLWNSYICDWLCFSDLQFALERQKTAEKERLFLVYAKQWWREYLQIRPTHNTRLVKIFAQDENGVNHPVCSYIRPLRAGRLLDTPRQAARFVSVLGYERAPVIGGGGGKQEQWCTLLAFLCRNKGDCEDHANLLCSLLLGFGLEAFVCVGTKGKGVPHTWVMTLGTDGTVTFWESLTGHRYIHRPIKPDDPPLVEQPKPLYPYRTIGCVFNHQKFFGNCQPSDAVEVCVFDLRDESKWKPMSGEAIKSVCPPGSTSSVPPFPPLCDSTIDAAVASNEIELQLRILVSEHRKDLGLSTVWDDHLSYLLSPALAAYELERATSISTGNEEFQDAVRRAVPDGHTFKGFPIHFIYRNARRAFATCLRSPFCEEIICCRGDQVRLAVRVRVFAYPESACAVWIMFACKYRSVL
;
A
#
# COMPACT_ATOMS: atom_id res chain seq x y z
N MET A 1 -4.94 -15.11 36.08
CA MET A 1 -3.57 -14.76 35.64
C MET A 1 -3.17 -15.79 34.61
N VAL A 2 -2.60 -15.36 33.48
CA VAL A 2 -2.10 -16.28 32.45
C VAL A 2 -0.90 -17.01 33.05
N ASP A 3 -0.92 -18.35 33.08
CA ASP A 3 0.18 -19.16 33.62
C ASP A 3 1.42 -19.10 32.69
N ALA A 4 2.62 -19.32 33.24
CA ALA A 4 3.89 -19.31 32.53
C ALA A 4 3.88 -20.18 31.27
N THR A 5 3.28 -21.35 31.38
CA THR A 5 3.09 -22.32 30.29
C THR A 5 2.27 -21.75 29.15
N THR A 6 1.26 -20.93 29.47
CA THR A 6 0.42 -20.27 28.47
C THR A 6 1.18 -19.13 27.79
N MET A 7 1.99 -18.37 28.53
CA MET A 7 2.86 -17.34 27.94
C MET A 7 3.90 -17.94 26.98
N LEU A 8 4.47 -19.11 27.31
CA LEU A 8 5.42 -19.80 26.41
C LEU A 8 4.82 -20.24 25.08
N SER A 9 3.51 -20.52 25.06
CA SER A 9 2.82 -20.91 23.84
C SER A 9 2.73 -19.76 22.82
N ILE A 10 2.92 -18.52 23.26
CA ILE A 10 2.96 -17.34 22.40
C ILE A 10 4.37 -17.21 21.82
N CYS A 11 4.55 -17.66 20.59
CA CYS A 11 5.86 -17.71 19.92
C CYS A 11 6.08 -16.60 18.89
N ASP A 12 5.13 -15.66 18.75
CA ASP A 12 5.28 -14.52 17.86
C ASP A 12 6.33 -13.54 18.43
N PRO A 13 7.38 -13.20 17.67
CA PRO A 13 8.36 -12.22 18.10
C PRO A 13 7.76 -10.80 18.07
N VAL A 14 8.34 -9.89 18.85
CA VAL A 14 8.02 -8.46 18.75
C VAL A 14 8.74 -7.91 17.52
N HIS A 15 7.99 -7.46 16.53
CA HIS A 15 8.54 -6.84 15.34
C HIS A 15 8.82 -5.36 15.56
N MET A 16 10.09 -4.98 15.43
CA MET A 16 10.58 -3.62 15.61
C MET A 16 11.09 -3.08 14.28
N VAL A 17 10.65 -1.88 13.93
CA VAL A 17 11.04 -1.20 12.69
C VAL A 17 11.62 0.16 13.05
N LEU A 18 12.85 0.42 12.58
CA LEU A 18 13.52 1.70 12.73
C LEU A 18 13.40 2.48 11.42
N ILE A 19 12.81 3.67 11.49
CA ILE A 19 12.69 4.60 10.37
C ILE A 19 13.46 5.88 10.63
N LYS A 20 14.04 6.44 9.58
CA LYS A 20 14.63 7.78 9.57
C LYS A 20 13.67 8.72 8.87
N THR A 21 13.36 9.84 9.49
CA THR A 21 12.53 10.90 8.90
C THR A 21 13.43 12.08 8.56
N ASP A 22 13.40 12.54 7.32
CA ASP A 22 14.14 13.74 6.92
C ASP A 22 13.42 15.05 7.31
N THR A 23 14.05 16.18 7.05
CA THR A 23 13.49 17.51 7.35
C THR A 23 12.24 17.86 6.54
N PHE A 24 11.96 17.10 5.47
CA PHE A 24 10.79 17.26 4.61
C PHE A 24 9.66 16.28 4.96
N GLY A 25 9.88 15.42 5.97
CA GLY A 25 8.92 14.40 6.41
C GLY A 25 8.94 13.12 5.60
N GLU A 26 9.91 12.93 4.70
CA GLU A 26 10.10 11.66 3.99
C GLU A 26 10.72 10.64 4.94
N THR A 27 10.11 9.46 5.03
CA THR A 27 10.59 8.37 5.87
C THR A 27 11.39 7.38 5.04
N THR A 28 12.42 6.79 5.63
CA THR A 28 13.19 5.68 5.04
C THR A 28 13.38 4.59 6.08
N LEU A 29 13.29 3.34 5.64
CA LEU A 29 13.57 2.20 6.51
C LEU A 29 15.07 2.10 6.76
N VAL A 30 15.44 2.08 8.04
CA VAL A 30 16.82 1.86 8.47
C VAL A 30 17.02 0.39 8.81
N ALA A 31 16.19 -0.17 9.69
CA ALA A 31 16.32 -1.54 10.18
C ALA A 31 14.95 -2.17 10.51
N SER A 32 14.88 -3.50 10.46
CA SER A 32 13.73 -4.35 10.80
C SER A 32 14.28 -5.49 11.66
N TYR A 33 13.72 -5.71 12.83
CA TYR A 33 14.25 -6.65 13.81
C TYR A 33 13.13 -7.39 14.52
N PHE A 34 13.33 -8.68 14.74
CA PHE A 34 12.39 -9.55 15.45
C PHE A 34 12.97 -9.89 16.81
N LEU A 35 12.41 -9.27 17.86
CA LEU A 35 12.82 -9.47 19.24
C LEU A 35 12.10 -10.68 19.85
N GLU A 36 12.88 -11.65 20.32
CA GLU A 36 12.38 -12.78 21.12
C GLU A 36 12.15 -12.33 22.57
N TRP A 37 10.91 -11.92 22.85
CA TRP A 37 10.52 -11.36 24.14
C TRP A 37 10.42 -12.40 25.25
N ARG A 38 10.32 -13.71 24.94
CA ARG A 38 10.16 -14.76 25.96
C ARG A 38 11.36 -14.90 26.89
N SER A 39 12.51 -14.35 26.50
CA SER A 39 13.67 -14.16 27.39
C SER A 39 13.33 -13.38 28.68
N VAL A 40 12.28 -12.53 28.67
CA VAL A 40 11.79 -11.80 29.85
C VAL A 40 11.25 -12.74 30.92
N LEU A 41 10.66 -13.87 30.54
CA LEU A 41 10.09 -14.85 31.48
C LEU A 41 11.16 -15.49 32.38
N ALA A 42 12.40 -15.52 31.92
CA ALA A 42 13.54 -16.08 32.65
C ALA A 42 14.23 -15.05 33.58
N ALA A 43 13.81 -13.78 33.58
CA ALA A 43 14.46 -12.73 34.36
C ALA A 43 14.01 -12.73 35.84
N GLU A 44 14.96 -12.66 36.78
CA GLU A 44 14.73 -12.70 38.25
C GLU A 44 13.71 -11.67 38.76
N ASN A 45 13.58 -10.52 38.09
CA ASN A 45 12.67 -9.43 38.47
C ASN A 45 11.56 -9.17 37.44
N GLY A 46 11.35 -10.09 36.48
CA GLY A 46 10.41 -9.88 35.36
C GLY A 46 10.79 -8.70 34.44
N ILE A 47 12.06 -8.27 34.50
CA ILE A 47 12.62 -7.14 33.77
C ILE A 47 13.91 -7.62 33.10
N THR A 48 14.01 -7.44 31.79
CA THR A 48 15.23 -7.71 31.01
C THR A 48 15.67 -6.46 30.28
N ASN A 49 16.98 -6.24 30.27
CA ASN A 49 17.61 -5.23 29.43
C ASN A 49 18.18 -5.93 28.21
N VAL A 50 17.75 -5.55 27.02
CA VAL A 50 18.20 -6.13 25.76
C VAL A 50 18.90 -5.04 24.96
N ALA A 51 20.18 -5.26 24.67
CA ALA A 51 20.91 -4.46 23.71
C ALA A 51 20.74 -5.10 22.33
N VAL A 52 20.13 -4.36 21.40
CA VAL A 52 19.93 -4.81 20.03
C VAL A 52 20.79 -3.95 19.11
N GLU A 53 21.60 -4.61 18.30
CA GLU A 53 22.31 -4.01 17.19
C GLU A 53 21.40 -4.00 15.97
N LEU A 54 20.95 -2.81 15.57
CA LEU A 54 20.13 -2.62 14.38
C LEU A 54 21.04 -2.30 13.19
N LEU A 55 21.18 -3.26 12.29
CA LEU A 55 21.96 -3.15 11.06
C LEU A 55 21.10 -2.59 9.92
N GLY A 56 21.69 -1.73 9.10
CA GLY A 56 21.05 -1.15 7.92
C GLY A 56 20.79 -2.15 6.77
N PHE A 57 19.80 -1.87 5.92
CA PHE A 57 19.49 -2.67 4.72
C PHE A 57 20.16 -2.18 3.41
N GLY A 58 20.39 -3.11 2.48
CA GLY A 58 20.66 -2.82 1.05
C GLY A 58 22.10 -2.47 0.68
N VAL A 59 22.30 -1.84 -0.49
CA VAL A 59 23.65 -1.48 -1.05
C VAL A 59 24.45 -0.54 -0.14
N ASN A 60 23.79 0.11 0.83
CA ASN A 60 24.41 0.95 1.85
C ASN A 60 24.87 0.18 3.10
N VAL A 61 24.86 -1.16 3.10
CA VAL A 61 25.50 -1.96 4.18
C VAL A 61 26.99 -1.58 4.33
N LEU A 62 27.62 -1.04 3.29
CA LEU A 62 29.01 -0.57 3.35
C LEU A 62 29.20 0.79 4.04
N ILE A 63 28.14 1.56 4.35
CA ILE A 63 28.25 2.94 4.87
C ILE A 63 27.10 3.29 5.87
N ASP A 64 27.48 3.36 7.16
CA ASP A 64 27.17 4.44 8.15
C ASP A 64 26.16 4.33 9.30
N TYR A 65 25.37 3.28 9.51
CA TYR A 65 24.49 3.24 10.70
C TYR A 65 24.43 1.88 11.39
N VAL A 66 25.28 1.70 12.42
CA VAL A 66 25.04 0.73 13.48
C VAL A 66 24.35 1.49 14.62
N VAL A 67 23.05 1.24 14.80
CA VAL A 67 22.31 1.84 15.91
C VAL A 67 22.17 0.80 17.01
N TRP A 68 22.82 1.07 18.13
CA TRP A 68 22.61 0.30 19.36
C TRP A 68 21.39 0.87 20.08
N VAL A 69 20.35 0.04 20.21
CA VAL A 69 19.17 0.39 21.00
C VAL A 69 19.12 -0.49 22.23
N PHE A 70 19.08 0.15 23.39
CA PHE A 70 18.93 -0.52 24.68
C PHE A 70 17.45 -0.48 25.06
N PHE A 71 16.81 -1.64 25.02
CA PHE A 71 15.44 -1.81 25.46
C PHE A 71 15.40 -2.32 26.89
N ARG A 72 14.42 -1.83 27.65
CA ARG A 72 14.02 -2.44 28.91
C ARG A 72 12.62 -3.01 28.70
N VAL A 73 12.48 -4.33 28.87
CA VAL A 73 11.23 -5.05 28.60
C VAL A 73 10.73 -5.67 29.90
N TRP A 74 9.44 -5.53 30.17
CA TRP A 74 8.77 -6.07 31.37
C TRP A 74 7.29 -6.34 31.12
N PHE A 75 6.65 -7.12 31.99
CA PHE A 75 5.21 -7.39 31.94
C PHE A 75 4.40 -6.45 32.82
N LEU A 76 3.15 -6.18 32.43
CA LEU A 76 2.14 -5.51 33.25
C LEU A 76 0.95 -6.48 33.47
N PRO A 77 0.65 -6.87 34.73
CA PRO A 77 1.38 -6.57 35.97
C PRO A 77 2.76 -7.25 36.01
N LEU A 78 3.65 -6.76 36.89
CA LEU A 78 5.01 -7.30 37.03
C LEU A 78 4.99 -8.80 37.34
N TRP A 79 5.81 -9.54 36.61
CA TRP A 79 5.91 -10.98 36.71
C TRP A 79 6.67 -11.38 37.97
N ASN A 80 5.95 -11.89 38.98
CA ASN A 80 6.53 -12.29 40.28
C ASN A 80 6.85 -13.79 40.39
N SER A 81 6.65 -14.57 39.32
CA SER A 81 6.80 -16.02 39.31
C SER A 81 8.16 -16.42 38.71
N TYR A 82 9.17 -16.58 39.56
CA TYR A 82 10.48 -17.10 39.14
C TYR A 82 10.40 -18.62 38.90
N ILE A 83 10.80 -19.10 37.72
CA ILE A 83 11.04 -20.56 37.51
C ILE A 83 12.55 -20.78 37.57
N CYS A 84 12.99 -21.45 38.63
CA CYS A 84 14.39 -21.55 39.06
C CYS A 84 15.31 -22.32 38.06
N ASP A 85 14.73 -23.00 37.07
CA ASP A 85 15.43 -23.75 36.01
C ASP A 85 15.14 -23.23 34.59
N TRP A 86 14.64 -21.98 34.47
CA TRP A 86 14.17 -21.38 33.22
C TRP A 86 15.19 -21.36 32.08
N LEU A 87 16.42 -20.92 32.33
CA LEU A 87 17.41 -20.61 31.28
C LEU A 87 17.75 -21.84 30.41
N CYS A 88 17.96 -22.99 31.03
CA CYS A 88 18.28 -24.23 30.32
C CYS A 88 17.06 -24.80 29.58
N PHE A 89 15.86 -24.70 30.18
CA PHE A 89 14.61 -25.15 29.57
C PHE A 89 14.19 -24.26 28.39
N SER A 90 14.39 -22.94 28.49
CA SER A 90 14.06 -21.99 27.42
C SER A 90 14.98 -22.14 26.22
N ASP A 91 16.29 -22.28 26.42
CA ASP A 91 17.23 -22.44 25.31
C ASP A 91 16.98 -23.74 24.53
N LEU A 92 16.72 -24.83 25.25
CA LEU A 92 16.34 -26.10 24.63
C LEU A 92 14.99 -26.00 23.91
N GLN A 93 13.99 -25.36 24.52
CA GLN A 93 12.68 -25.17 23.90
C GLN A 93 12.79 -24.30 22.63
N PHE A 94 13.52 -23.18 22.67
CA PHE A 94 13.75 -22.33 21.51
C PHE A 94 14.52 -23.07 20.41
N ALA A 95 15.52 -23.89 20.76
CA ALA A 95 16.23 -24.72 19.80
C ALA A 95 15.29 -25.74 19.12
N LEU A 96 14.43 -26.41 19.90
CA LEU A 96 13.44 -27.36 19.37
C LEU A 96 12.37 -26.67 18.50
N GLU A 97 11.91 -25.48 18.89
CA GLU A 97 11.00 -24.67 18.09
C GLU A 97 11.64 -24.26 16.77
N ARG A 98 12.86 -23.72 16.79
CA ARG A 98 13.64 -23.38 15.58
C ARG A 98 13.84 -24.60 14.67
N GLN A 99 14.17 -25.76 15.24
CA GLN A 99 14.34 -26.99 14.46
C GLN A 99 13.02 -27.45 13.81
N LYS A 100 11.91 -27.46 14.56
CA LYS A 100 10.58 -27.77 14.01
C LYS A 100 10.17 -26.80 12.90
N THR A 101 10.56 -25.53 13.04
CA THR A 101 10.30 -24.47 12.06
C THR A 101 11.05 -24.74 10.76
N ALA A 102 12.37 -24.89 10.87
CA ALA A 102 13.24 -25.17 9.73
C ALA A 102 12.80 -26.44 9.00
N GLU A 103 12.34 -27.47 9.72
CA GLU A 103 11.81 -28.68 9.11
C GLU A 103 10.50 -28.44 8.34
N LYS A 104 9.54 -27.68 8.90
CA LYS A 104 8.31 -27.29 8.18
C LYS A 104 8.62 -26.49 6.92
N GLU A 105 9.52 -25.53 7.00
CA GLU A 105 9.99 -24.73 5.86
C GLU A 105 10.64 -25.60 4.79
N ARG A 106 11.51 -26.53 5.20
CA ARG A 106 12.16 -27.48 4.30
C ARG A 106 11.13 -28.36 3.59
N LEU A 107 10.16 -28.91 4.33
CA LEU A 107 9.09 -29.73 3.77
C LEU A 107 8.23 -28.94 2.78
N PHE A 108 7.85 -27.71 3.13
CA PHE A 108 7.11 -26.83 2.23
C PHE A 108 7.91 -26.48 0.98
N LEU A 109 9.22 -26.22 1.10
CA LEU A 109 10.08 -25.95 -0.05
C LEU A 109 10.19 -27.16 -0.99
N VAL A 110 10.32 -28.37 -0.45
CA VAL A 110 10.33 -29.61 -1.24
C VAL A 110 8.99 -29.78 -1.96
N TYR A 111 7.88 -29.60 -1.24
CA TYR A 111 6.53 -29.64 -1.79
C TYR A 111 6.33 -28.59 -2.90
N ALA A 112 6.72 -27.34 -2.68
CA ALA A 112 6.60 -26.26 -3.65
C ALA A 112 7.42 -26.53 -4.92
N LYS A 113 8.64 -27.08 -4.78
CA LYS A 113 9.46 -27.51 -5.93
C LYS A 113 8.80 -28.64 -6.71
N GLN A 114 8.14 -29.59 -6.04
CA GLN A 114 7.38 -30.64 -6.72
C GLN A 114 6.16 -30.05 -7.45
N TRP A 115 5.37 -29.24 -6.76
CA TRP A 115 4.20 -28.58 -7.33
C TRP A 115 4.55 -27.75 -8.58
N TRP A 116 5.67 -27.04 -8.53
CA TRP A 116 6.19 -26.24 -9.65
C TRP A 116 6.59 -27.11 -10.85
N ARG A 117 7.32 -28.22 -10.61
CA ARG A 117 7.69 -29.17 -11.69
C ARG A 117 6.45 -29.72 -12.39
N GLU A 118 5.47 -30.16 -11.62
CA GLU A 118 4.19 -30.64 -12.16
C GLU A 118 3.42 -29.55 -12.90
N TYR A 119 3.45 -28.29 -12.42
CA TYR A 119 2.81 -27.17 -13.12
C TYR A 119 3.47 -26.91 -14.49
N LEU A 120 4.80 -26.96 -14.56
CA LEU A 120 5.54 -26.82 -15.82
C LEU A 120 5.27 -27.97 -16.81
N GLN A 121 4.91 -29.16 -16.32
CA GLN A 121 4.56 -30.31 -17.16
C GLN A 121 3.20 -30.20 -17.84
N ILE A 122 2.32 -29.30 -17.38
CA ILE A 122 0.96 -29.16 -17.97
C ILE A 122 1.06 -28.66 -19.41
N ARG A 123 1.81 -27.57 -19.66
CA ARG A 123 2.03 -27.01 -21.00
C ARG A 123 3.40 -26.32 -21.11
N PRO A 124 4.08 -26.37 -22.26
CA PRO A 124 5.36 -25.70 -22.47
C PRO A 124 5.35 -24.19 -22.17
N THR A 125 4.24 -23.51 -22.47
CA THR A 125 4.06 -22.06 -22.24
C THR A 125 4.07 -21.65 -20.76
N HIS A 126 4.00 -22.60 -19.82
CA HIS A 126 4.00 -22.31 -18.40
C HIS A 126 5.37 -21.84 -17.89
N ASN A 127 6.45 -22.07 -18.64
CA ASN A 127 7.79 -21.61 -18.30
C ASN A 127 7.95 -20.07 -18.35
N THR A 128 7.10 -19.37 -19.12
CA THR A 128 7.11 -17.90 -19.23
C THR A 128 6.03 -17.23 -18.39
N ARG A 129 5.13 -18.00 -17.75
CA ARG A 129 4.07 -17.44 -16.91
C ARG A 129 4.64 -16.94 -15.59
N LEU A 130 4.15 -15.78 -15.15
CA LEU A 130 4.57 -15.17 -13.89
C LEU A 130 3.83 -15.83 -12.70
N VAL A 131 4.47 -16.84 -12.11
CA VAL A 131 3.97 -17.54 -10.92
C VAL A 131 4.94 -17.31 -9.77
N LYS A 132 4.50 -16.60 -8.74
CA LYS A 132 5.32 -16.20 -7.60
C LYS A 132 4.93 -17.00 -6.36
N ILE A 133 5.77 -17.96 -5.96
CA ILE A 133 5.52 -18.80 -4.78
C ILE A 133 6.20 -18.23 -3.52
N PHE A 134 7.42 -17.69 -3.69
CA PHE A 134 8.23 -17.13 -2.61
C PHE A 134 8.65 -15.69 -2.93
N ALA A 135 8.75 -14.85 -1.90
CA ALA A 135 9.33 -13.52 -1.95
C ALA A 135 10.31 -13.32 -0.79
N GLN A 136 11.26 -12.39 -0.94
CA GLN A 136 12.19 -12.04 0.13
C GLN A 136 11.65 -10.85 0.91
N ASP A 137 11.69 -10.94 2.24
CA ASP A 137 11.39 -9.81 3.11
C ASP A 137 12.54 -8.78 3.10
N GLU A 138 12.39 -7.70 3.87
CA GLU A 138 13.45 -6.70 4.01
C GLU A 138 14.75 -7.22 4.62
N ASN A 139 14.73 -8.34 5.35
CA ASN A 139 15.91 -8.99 5.91
C ASN A 139 16.55 -10.02 4.96
N GLY A 140 16.01 -10.19 3.75
CA GLY A 140 16.48 -11.17 2.77
C GLY A 140 16.02 -12.61 3.04
N VAL A 141 15.09 -12.80 3.97
CA VAL A 141 14.50 -14.11 4.30
C VAL A 141 13.41 -14.44 3.30
N ASN A 142 13.44 -15.65 2.73
CA ASN A 142 12.43 -16.09 1.77
C ASN A 142 11.18 -16.60 2.51
N HIS A 143 10.05 -15.96 2.28
CA HIS A 143 8.75 -16.40 2.78
C HIS A 143 7.81 -16.79 1.64
N PRO A 144 6.90 -17.76 1.86
CA PRO A 144 5.77 -17.98 0.95
C PRO A 144 4.96 -16.69 0.78
N VAL A 145 4.52 -16.37 -0.45
CA VAL A 145 3.76 -15.13 -0.71
C VAL A 145 2.46 -15.04 0.11
N CYS A 146 1.85 -16.18 0.43
CA CYS A 146 0.67 -16.27 1.29
C CYS A 146 0.90 -15.74 2.70
N SER A 147 2.15 -15.72 3.20
CA SER A 147 2.48 -15.22 4.53
C SER A 147 2.40 -13.68 4.65
N TYR A 148 2.42 -12.96 3.52
CA TYR A 148 2.30 -11.49 3.48
C TYR A 148 0.85 -10.99 3.51
N ILE A 149 -0.13 -11.89 3.48
CA ILE A 149 -1.55 -11.55 3.49
C ILE A 149 -2.19 -12.16 4.73
N ARG A 150 -3.00 -11.36 5.43
CA ARG A 150 -3.90 -11.83 6.50
C ARG A 150 -5.13 -10.91 6.55
N PRO A 151 -6.30 -11.40 6.97
CA PRO A 151 -7.45 -10.52 7.16
C PRO A 151 -7.13 -9.40 8.15
N LEU A 152 -7.17 -8.15 7.68
CA LEU A 152 -6.88 -6.95 8.46
C LEU A 152 -8.16 -6.14 8.64
N ARG A 153 -8.64 -6.06 9.88
CA ARG A 153 -9.81 -5.24 10.22
C ARG A 153 -9.37 -3.79 10.42
N ALA A 154 -9.95 -2.87 9.65
CA ALA A 154 -9.63 -1.45 9.72
C ALA A 154 -10.24 -0.71 10.94
N GLY A 155 -10.90 -1.43 11.85
CA GLY A 155 -11.57 -0.83 13.01
C GLY A 155 -12.64 0.18 12.58
N ARG A 156 -12.60 1.38 13.17
CA ARG A 156 -13.46 2.52 12.82
C ARG A 156 -12.74 3.56 11.95
N LEU A 157 -11.57 3.21 11.40
CA LEU A 157 -10.75 4.14 10.64
C LEU A 157 -11.08 4.14 9.14
N LEU A 158 -11.65 3.04 8.63
CA LEU A 158 -12.12 2.91 7.25
C LEU A 158 -13.51 2.26 7.26
N ASP A 159 -14.49 2.96 6.70
CA ASP A 159 -15.91 2.58 6.71
C ASP A 159 -16.26 1.59 5.60
N THR A 160 -15.54 1.64 4.47
CA THR A 160 -15.89 0.84 3.29
C THR A 160 -14.67 0.22 2.58
N PRO A 161 -14.86 -0.90 1.84
CA PRO A 161 -13.82 -1.47 0.98
C PRO A 161 -13.26 -0.48 -0.06
N ARG A 162 -14.08 0.48 -0.53
CA ARG A 162 -13.63 1.49 -1.51
C ARG A 162 -12.76 2.56 -0.85
N GLN A 163 -13.13 2.98 0.36
CA GLN A 163 -12.27 3.87 1.16
C GLN A 163 -10.95 3.19 1.51
N ALA A 164 -10.94 1.88 1.75
CA ALA A 164 -9.72 1.11 1.93
C ALA A 164 -8.85 1.10 0.65
N ALA A 165 -9.45 0.91 -0.53
CA ALA A 165 -8.71 1.05 -1.79
C ALA A 165 -8.15 2.47 -1.98
N ARG A 166 -8.89 3.51 -1.59
CA ARG A 166 -8.43 4.88 -1.61
C ARG A 166 -7.28 5.12 -0.63
N PHE A 167 -7.38 4.64 0.60
CA PHE A 167 -6.32 4.67 1.60
C PHE A 167 -5.01 4.07 1.07
N VAL A 168 -5.08 2.86 0.51
CA VAL A 168 -3.89 2.21 -0.05
C VAL A 168 -3.31 3.03 -1.20
N SER A 169 -4.15 3.62 -2.05
CA SER A 169 -3.68 4.44 -3.19
C SER A 169 -3.00 5.75 -2.81
N VAL A 170 -3.16 6.21 -1.56
CA VAL A 170 -2.50 7.44 -1.07
C VAL A 170 -1.19 7.15 -0.32
N LEU A 171 -0.83 5.88 -0.16
CA LEU A 171 0.52 5.49 0.25
C LEU A 171 1.48 5.73 -0.93
N GLY A 172 2.73 6.05 -0.60
CA GLY A 172 3.76 6.36 -1.58
C GLY A 172 4.14 5.17 -2.44
N TYR A 173 4.25 5.38 -3.75
CA TYR A 173 4.83 4.38 -4.63
C TYR A 173 6.34 4.59 -4.78
N GLU A 174 7.12 3.59 -4.38
CA GLU A 174 8.56 3.57 -4.51
C GLU A 174 9.00 2.16 -4.92
N ARG A 175 9.57 2.03 -6.12
CA ARG A 175 10.15 0.76 -6.54
C ARG A 175 11.43 0.48 -5.75
N ALA A 176 11.57 -0.74 -5.25
CA ALA A 176 12.80 -1.16 -4.60
C ALA A 176 14.01 -0.96 -5.54
N PRO A 177 15.11 -0.35 -5.07
CA PRO A 177 16.31 -0.17 -5.90
C PRO A 177 16.91 -1.52 -6.29
N VAL A 178 17.41 -1.61 -7.52
CA VAL A 178 18.06 -2.83 -8.04
C VAL A 178 19.38 -3.05 -7.30
N ILE A 179 19.46 -4.10 -6.49
CA ILE A 179 20.68 -4.52 -5.80
C ILE A 179 21.55 -5.34 -6.77
N GLY A 180 22.76 -4.85 -7.08
CA GLY A 180 23.83 -5.62 -7.72
C GLY A 180 23.95 -5.48 -9.25
N GLY A 181 25.13 -5.05 -9.71
CA GLY A 181 25.54 -4.99 -11.13
C GLY A 181 25.76 -6.36 -11.81
N GLY A 182 25.06 -7.39 -11.37
CA GLY A 182 25.20 -8.77 -11.85
C GLY A 182 23.84 -9.45 -12.02
N GLY A 183 23.15 -9.15 -13.12
CA GLY A 183 22.23 -10.08 -13.79
C GLY A 183 20.93 -10.53 -13.11
N GLY A 184 20.60 -10.09 -11.89
CA GLY A 184 19.36 -10.50 -11.21
C GLY A 184 18.62 -9.34 -10.57
N LYS A 185 17.41 -9.01 -11.07
CA LYS A 185 16.47 -8.14 -10.36
C LYS A 185 16.07 -8.85 -9.06
N GLN A 186 16.66 -8.50 -7.92
CA GLN A 186 16.16 -8.98 -6.64
C GLN A 186 14.97 -8.11 -6.21
N GLU A 187 13.79 -8.71 -6.30
CA GLU A 187 12.51 -8.15 -5.88
C GLU A 187 12.33 -8.38 -4.38
N GLN A 188 12.30 -7.29 -3.61
CA GLN A 188 12.14 -7.29 -2.16
C GLN A 188 10.71 -6.87 -1.81
N TRP A 189 10.02 -7.66 -0.99
CA TRP A 189 8.71 -7.33 -0.44
C TRP A 189 8.86 -6.82 0.98
N CYS A 190 8.10 -5.82 1.37
CA CYS A 190 8.10 -5.33 2.73
C CYS A 190 7.13 -6.15 3.58
N THR A 191 7.52 -6.48 4.81
CA THR A 191 6.54 -6.81 5.85
C THR A 191 5.57 -5.64 6.03
N LEU A 192 4.33 -5.91 6.44
CA LEU A 192 3.31 -4.87 6.47
C LEU A 192 3.66 -3.71 7.42
N LEU A 193 4.23 -4.01 8.59
CA LEU A 193 4.66 -2.97 9.52
C LEU A 193 5.76 -2.09 8.89
N ALA A 194 6.75 -2.70 8.22
CA ALA A 194 7.78 -1.93 7.53
C ALA A 194 7.19 -1.04 6.41
N PHE A 195 6.24 -1.57 5.63
CA PHE A 195 5.55 -0.81 4.59
C PHE A 195 4.76 0.37 5.17
N LEU A 196 3.95 0.16 6.22
CA LEU A 196 3.14 1.21 6.85
C LEU A 196 4.03 2.28 7.51
N CYS A 197 5.09 1.91 8.23
CA CYS A 197 6.02 2.87 8.83
C CYS A 197 6.78 3.70 7.78
N ARG A 198 7.11 3.10 6.62
CA ARG A 198 7.68 3.83 5.48
C ARG A 198 6.66 4.70 4.75
N ASN A 199 5.37 4.42 4.87
CA ASN A 199 4.30 5.03 4.09
C ASN A 199 4.59 4.99 2.57
N LYS A 200 5.42 4.03 2.12
CA LYS A 200 5.75 3.83 0.70
C LYS A 200 6.37 2.46 0.42
N GLY A 201 6.16 1.97 -0.80
CA GLY A 201 6.58 0.64 -1.25
C GLY A 201 6.20 0.36 -2.70
N ASP A 202 6.42 -0.88 -3.15
CA ASP A 202 6.15 -1.29 -4.53
C ASP A 202 4.69 -1.76 -4.71
N CYS A 203 4.30 -2.12 -5.92
CA CYS A 203 2.92 -2.51 -6.23
C CYS A 203 2.46 -3.78 -5.50
N GLU A 204 3.39 -4.68 -5.19
CA GLU A 204 3.19 -5.91 -4.40
C GLU A 204 2.79 -5.57 -2.96
N ASP A 205 3.51 -4.64 -2.33
CA ASP A 205 3.24 -4.20 -0.95
C ASP A 205 1.83 -3.59 -0.84
N HIS A 206 1.48 -2.73 -1.79
CA HIS A 206 0.15 -2.12 -1.88
C HIS A 206 -0.94 -3.17 -2.10
N ALA A 207 -0.70 -4.14 -3.00
CA ALA A 207 -1.67 -5.21 -3.27
C ALA A 207 -1.87 -6.13 -2.06
N ASN A 208 -0.80 -6.45 -1.33
CA ASN A 208 -0.86 -7.28 -0.11
C ASN A 208 -1.68 -6.58 1.00
N LEU A 209 -1.47 -5.29 1.23
CA LEU A 209 -2.26 -4.50 2.18
C LEU A 209 -3.73 -4.42 1.75
N LEU A 210 -3.99 -4.09 0.48
CA LEU A 210 -5.36 -3.98 -0.02
C LEU A 210 -6.10 -5.32 0.08
N CYS A 211 -5.48 -6.43 -0.33
CA CYS A 211 -6.07 -7.77 -0.19
C CYS A 211 -6.38 -8.09 1.27
N SER A 212 -5.45 -7.79 2.18
CA SER A 212 -5.62 -7.96 3.62
C SER A 212 -6.82 -7.18 4.17
N LEU A 213 -6.99 -5.92 3.76
CA LEU A 213 -8.13 -5.08 4.14
C LEU A 213 -9.45 -5.61 3.59
N LEU A 214 -9.51 -5.96 2.30
CA LEU A 214 -10.72 -6.50 1.67
C LEU A 214 -11.17 -7.82 2.32
N LEU A 215 -10.22 -8.70 2.66
CA LEU A 215 -10.48 -9.90 3.46
C LEU A 215 -11.02 -9.54 4.85
N GLY A 216 -10.51 -8.48 5.48
CA GLY A 216 -11.01 -7.97 6.75
C GLY A 216 -12.44 -7.45 6.71
N PHE A 217 -12.88 -6.92 5.57
CA PHE A 217 -14.28 -6.58 5.28
C PHE A 217 -15.14 -7.79 4.89
N GLY A 218 -14.58 -8.99 4.85
CA GLY A 218 -15.28 -10.24 4.54
C GLY A 218 -15.45 -10.53 3.04
N LEU A 219 -14.73 -9.84 2.16
CA LEU A 219 -14.74 -10.13 0.72
C LEU A 219 -13.81 -11.29 0.39
N GLU A 220 -14.18 -12.13 -0.59
CA GLU A 220 -13.28 -13.17 -1.10
C GLU A 220 -12.23 -12.53 -2.03
N ALA A 221 -11.15 -12.03 -1.43
CA ALA A 221 -10.08 -11.32 -2.12
C ALA A 221 -8.83 -12.19 -2.36
N PHE A 222 -8.16 -11.92 -3.48
CA PHE A 222 -6.92 -12.55 -3.92
C PHE A 222 -5.98 -11.52 -4.53
N VAL A 223 -4.68 -11.65 -4.26
CA VAL A 223 -3.65 -10.97 -5.03
C VAL A 223 -3.44 -11.73 -6.34
N CYS A 224 -3.38 -10.99 -7.44
CA CYS A 224 -3.15 -11.48 -8.80
C CYS A 224 -1.76 -11.06 -9.26
N VAL A 225 -1.01 -12.01 -9.81
CA VAL A 225 0.34 -11.77 -10.36
C VAL A 225 0.31 -12.01 -11.86
N GLY A 226 0.81 -11.03 -12.61
CA GLY A 226 0.75 -11.07 -14.06
C GLY A 226 1.42 -9.87 -14.71
N THR A 227 0.90 -9.44 -15.85
CA THR A 227 1.45 -8.29 -16.58
C THR A 227 0.39 -7.25 -16.91
N LYS A 228 0.83 -5.99 -17.05
CA LYS A 228 0.07 -4.92 -17.70
C LYS A 228 0.52 -4.72 -19.14
N GLY A 229 0.00 -3.68 -19.80
CA GLY A 229 0.41 -3.28 -21.14
C GLY A 229 1.94 -3.28 -21.33
N LYS A 230 2.38 -3.72 -22.52
CA LYS A 230 3.80 -3.91 -22.89
C LYS A 230 4.54 -5.00 -22.09
N GLY A 231 3.82 -5.94 -21.47
CA GLY A 231 4.42 -7.10 -20.78
C GLY A 231 5.13 -6.75 -19.48
N VAL A 232 4.85 -5.58 -18.89
CA VAL A 232 5.45 -5.16 -17.62
C VAL A 232 4.83 -5.96 -16.48
N PRO A 233 5.62 -6.67 -15.64
CA PRO A 233 5.11 -7.34 -14.45
C PRO A 233 4.35 -6.36 -13.56
N HIS A 234 3.21 -6.80 -13.05
CA HIS A 234 2.35 -6.00 -12.19
C HIS A 234 1.52 -6.91 -11.29
N THR A 235 1.26 -6.43 -10.08
CA THR A 235 0.47 -7.12 -9.07
C THR A 235 -0.76 -6.26 -8.74
N TRP A 236 -1.94 -6.88 -8.71
CA TRP A 236 -3.21 -6.20 -8.38
C TRP A 236 -4.09 -7.10 -7.51
N VAL A 237 -5.25 -6.61 -7.08
CA VAL A 237 -6.17 -7.39 -6.23
C VAL A 237 -7.45 -7.70 -6.98
N MET A 238 -7.97 -8.89 -6.80
CA MET A 238 -9.25 -9.34 -7.34
C MET A 238 -10.18 -9.74 -6.19
N THR A 239 -11.46 -9.43 -6.32
CA THR A 239 -12.51 -10.00 -5.46
C THR A 239 -13.49 -10.81 -6.29
N LEU A 240 -13.91 -11.95 -5.76
CA LEU A 240 -14.96 -12.79 -6.33
C LEU A 240 -16.28 -12.54 -5.58
N GLY A 241 -17.28 -12.05 -6.29
CA GLY A 241 -18.64 -11.92 -5.78
C GLY A 241 -19.32 -13.28 -5.63
N THR A 242 -20.30 -13.37 -4.74
CA THR A 242 -21.12 -14.58 -4.57
C THR A 242 -21.96 -14.92 -5.80
N ASP A 243 -22.22 -13.92 -6.64
CA ASP A 243 -22.87 -14.00 -7.95
C ASP A 243 -21.90 -14.39 -9.09
N GLY A 244 -20.62 -14.62 -8.78
CA GLY A 244 -19.57 -14.87 -9.75
C GLY A 244 -18.99 -13.60 -10.39
N THR A 245 -19.41 -12.40 -9.96
CA THR A 245 -18.86 -11.14 -10.47
C THR A 245 -17.40 -11.00 -10.06
N VAL A 246 -16.52 -10.90 -11.06
CA VAL A 246 -15.09 -10.67 -10.85
C VAL A 246 -14.82 -9.18 -10.88
N THR A 247 -14.21 -8.66 -9.82
CA THR A 247 -13.83 -7.24 -9.72
C THR A 247 -12.35 -7.11 -9.49
N PHE A 248 -11.66 -6.35 -10.34
CA PHE A 248 -10.26 -5.99 -10.16
C PHE A 248 -10.12 -4.64 -9.47
N TRP A 249 -9.13 -4.54 -8.60
CA TRP A 249 -8.79 -3.38 -7.80
C TRP A 249 -7.33 -3.02 -8.06
N GLU A 250 -7.10 -1.81 -8.58
CA GLU A 250 -5.77 -1.28 -8.81
C GLU A 250 -5.25 -0.60 -7.53
N SER A 251 -4.29 -1.23 -6.88
CA SER A 251 -3.80 -0.82 -5.56
C SER A 251 -3.12 0.55 -5.57
N LEU A 252 -2.48 0.95 -6.68
CA LEU A 252 -1.78 2.23 -6.80
C LEU A 252 -2.70 3.42 -7.14
N THR A 253 -3.92 3.18 -7.61
CA THR A 253 -4.83 4.26 -8.05
C THR A 253 -6.17 4.26 -7.34
N GLY A 254 -6.51 3.17 -6.64
CA GLY A 254 -7.82 2.95 -6.05
C GLY A 254 -8.92 2.64 -7.08
N HIS A 255 -8.58 2.57 -8.37
CA HIS A 255 -9.56 2.30 -9.42
C HIS A 255 -10.06 0.86 -9.37
N ARG A 256 -11.31 0.70 -9.76
CA ARG A 256 -12.01 -0.57 -9.74
C ARG A 256 -12.60 -0.89 -11.11
N TYR A 257 -12.36 -2.11 -11.57
CA TYR A 257 -12.79 -2.58 -12.88
C TYR A 257 -13.62 -3.85 -12.72
N ILE A 258 -14.83 -3.84 -13.27
CA ILE A 258 -15.64 -5.06 -13.35
C ILE A 258 -15.16 -5.84 -14.56
N HIS A 259 -14.69 -7.08 -14.35
CA HIS A 259 -14.24 -7.93 -15.43
C HIS A 259 -15.45 -8.54 -16.14
N ARG A 260 -15.45 -8.42 -17.47
CA ARG A 260 -16.41 -9.06 -18.37
C ARG A 260 -15.61 -9.95 -19.31
N PRO A 261 -15.74 -11.29 -19.21
CA PRO A 261 -14.94 -12.20 -20.01
C PRO A 261 -15.33 -12.09 -21.48
N ILE A 262 -14.31 -12.07 -22.34
CA ILE A 262 -14.47 -12.25 -23.79
C ILE A 262 -14.67 -13.75 -24.01
N LYS A 263 -15.67 -14.10 -24.83
CA LYS A 263 -15.96 -15.48 -25.22
C LYS A 263 -15.62 -15.64 -26.70
N PRO A 264 -14.44 -16.19 -27.04
CA PRO A 264 -14.01 -16.31 -28.43
C PRO A 264 -14.93 -17.18 -29.29
N ASP A 265 -15.66 -18.10 -28.66
CA ASP A 265 -16.56 -19.04 -29.32
C ASP A 265 -17.99 -18.48 -29.56
N ASP A 266 -18.28 -17.26 -29.09
CA ASP A 266 -19.57 -16.62 -29.33
C ASP A 266 -19.73 -16.23 -30.81
N PRO A 267 -20.96 -16.22 -31.36
CA PRO A 267 -21.20 -15.84 -32.75
C PRO A 267 -20.64 -14.44 -33.08
N PRO A 268 -20.14 -14.19 -34.31
CA PRO A 268 -19.51 -12.91 -34.69
C PRO A 268 -20.41 -11.66 -34.53
N LEU A 269 -21.73 -11.88 -34.46
CA LEU A 269 -22.75 -10.85 -34.27
C LEU A 269 -22.85 -10.38 -32.81
N VAL A 270 -22.29 -11.13 -31.85
CA VAL A 270 -22.29 -10.78 -30.43
C VAL A 270 -21.15 -9.79 -30.16
N GLU A 271 -21.51 -8.57 -29.76
CA GLU A 271 -20.53 -7.55 -29.41
C GLU A 271 -19.73 -7.99 -28.18
N GLN A 272 -18.41 -8.16 -28.37
CA GLN A 272 -17.51 -8.55 -27.30
C GLN A 272 -17.20 -7.35 -26.38
N PRO A 273 -17.14 -7.56 -25.06
CA PRO A 273 -16.82 -6.48 -24.13
C PRO A 273 -15.38 -6.00 -24.34
N LYS A 274 -15.18 -4.68 -24.36
CA LYS A 274 -13.84 -4.08 -24.37
C LYS A 274 -13.28 -4.05 -22.94
N PRO A 275 -12.10 -4.64 -22.67
CA PRO A 275 -11.47 -4.56 -21.36
C PRO A 275 -11.14 -3.11 -20.99
N LEU A 276 -11.63 -2.67 -19.83
CA LEU A 276 -11.37 -1.32 -19.29
C LEU A 276 -10.12 -1.26 -18.39
N TYR A 277 -9.64 -2.42 -17.95
CA TYR A 277 -8.47 -2.56 -17.09
C TYR A 277 -7.17 -2.67 -17.89
N PRO A 278 -6.00 -2.34 -17.30
CA PRO A 278 -4.71 -2.36 -17.98
C PRO A 278 -4.03 -3.74 -18.02
N TYR A 279 -4.57 -4.75 -17.32
CA TYR A 279 -3.99 -6.09 -17.17
C TYR A 279 -4.09 -6.92 -18.44
N ARG A 280 -3.03 -7.66 -18.75
CA ARG A 280 -2.90 -8.45 -19.98
C ARG A 280 -2.78 -9.93 -19.71
N THR A 281 -1.86 -10.34 -18.84
CA THR A 281 -1.70 -11.76 -18.48
C THR A 281 -1.85 -11.99 -16.99
N ILE A 282 -2.19 -13.21 -16.59
CA ILE A 282 -2.30 -13.67 -15.20
C ILE A 282 -1.70 -15.07 -15.05
N GLY A 283 -0.70 -15.19 -14.17
CA GLY A 283 -0.01 -16.46 -13.92
C GLY A 283 -0.48 -17.16 -12.66
N CYS A 284 -0.69 -16.44 -11.57
CA CYS A 284 -1.21 -17.02 -10.32
C CYS A 284 -2.08 -16.04 -9.53
N VAL A 285 -2.92 -16.61 -8.66
CA VAL A 285 -3.67 -15.88 -7.65
C VAL A 285 -3.49 -16.51 -6.28
N PHE A 286 -3.42 -15.69 -5.24
CA PHE A 286 -3.21 -16.20 -3.88
C PHE A 286 -3.82 -15.28 -2.82
N ASN A 287 -4.07 -15.85 -1.65
CA ASN A 287 -4.39 -15.12 -0.44
C ASN A 287 -3.74 -15.82 0.76
N HIS A 288 -4.15 -15.44 1.98
CA HIS A 288 -3.63 -16.01 3.23
C HIS A 288 -3.85 -17.52 3.44
N GLN A 289 -4.71 -18.18 2.64
CA GLN A 289 -5.08 -19.59 2.80
C GLN A 289 -4.91 -20.43 1.54
N LYS A 290 -5.02 -19.81 0.37
CA LYS A 290 -5.11 -20.50 -0.92
C LYS A 290 -4.09 -19.93 -1.89
N PHE A 291 -3.54 -20.81 -2.72
CA PHE A 291 -2.66 -20.45 -3.83
C PHE A 291 -3.08 -21.24 -5.06
N PHE A 292 -3.21 -20.57 -6.19
CA PHE A 292 -3.61 -21.16 -7.46
C PHE A 292 -2.71 -20.70 -8.61
N GLY A 293 -2.22 -21.64 -9.40
CA GLY A 293 -1.57 -21.36 -10.68
C GLY A 293 -2.56 -21.48 -11.83
N ASN A 294 -2.57 -20.51 -12.75
CA ASN A 294 -3.43 -20.57 -13.93
C ASN A 294 -2.92 -21.66 -14.89
N CYS A 295 -3.68 -22.75 -15.07
CA CYS A 295 -3.34 -23.85 -15.97
C CYS A 295 -4.19 -23.87 -17.27
N GLN A 296 -4.98 -22.82 -17.51
CA GLN A 296 -5.74 -22.65 -18.75
C GLN A 296 -4.82 -22.55 -19.98
N PRO A 297 -5.30 -22.85 -21.21
CA PRO A 297 -4.50 -22.76 -22.43
C PRO A 297 -3.87 -21.37 -22.66
N SER A 298 -4.62 -20.30 -22.37
CA SER A 298 -4.17 -18.91 -22.43
C SER A 298 -4.00 -18.35 -21.02
N ASP A 299 -3.02 -17.47 -20.83
CA ASP A 299 -2.86 -16.66 -19.62
C ASP A 299 -3.44 -15.25 -19.77
N ALA A 300 -4.08 -14.94 -20.90
CA ALA A 300 -4.69 -13.63 -21.14
C ALA A 300 -5.88 -13.38 -20.21
N VAL A 301 -5.86 -12.25 -19.50
CA VAL A 301 -6.88 -11.90 -18.48
C VAL A 301 -8.27 -11.76 -19.09
N GLU A 302 -8.37 -11.26 -20.32
CA GLU A 302 -9.65 -11.00 -21.01
C GLU A 302 -10.47 -12.26 -21.34
N VAL A 303 -9.82 -13.40 -21.56
CA VAL A 303 -10.47 -14.70 -21.81
C VAL A 303 -10.36 -15.66 -20.62
N CYS A 304 -9.74 -15.23 -19.53
CA CYS A 304 -9.50 -16.05 -18.35
C CYS A 304 -10.83 -16.37 -17.64
N VAL A 305 -11.06 -17.65 -17.35
CA VAL A 305 -12.20 -18.08 -16.53
C VAL A 305 -11.79 -18.15 -15.07
N PHE A 306 -12.34 -17.25 -14.26
CA PHE A 306 -12.03 -17.10 -12.83
C PHE A 306 -12.85 -18.02 -11.92
N ASP A 307 -13.09 -19.26 -12.35
CA ASP A 307 -13.66 -20.29 -11.49
C ASP A 307 -12.53 -21.05 -10.78
N LEU A 308 -12.13 -20.56 -9.61
CA LEU A 308 -11.01 -21.13 -8.84
C LEU A 308 -11.31 -22.52 -8.25
N ARG A 309 -12.55 -23.02 -8.36
CA ARG A 309 -12.93 -24.36 -7.92
C ARG A 309 -12.65 -25.42 -8.98
N ASP A 310 -12.50 -25.00 -10.23
CA ASP A 310 -12.21 -25.87 -11.36
C ASP A 310 -10.69 -26.13 -11.46
N GLU A 311 -10.26 -27.28 -10.94
CA GLU A 311 -8.85 -27.68 -10.94
C GLU A 311 -8.27 -27.89 -12.35
N SER A 312 -9.13 -28.03 -13.38
CA SER A 312 -8.68 -28.09 -14.77
C SER A 312 -8.22 -26.71 -15.31
N LYS A 313 -8.64 -25.63 -14.65
CA LYS A 313 -8.32 -24.24 -15.00
C LYS A 313 -7.34 -23.59 -14.02
N TRP A 314 -7.42 -23.98 -12.75
CA TRP A 314 -6.60 -23.44 -11.68
C TRP A 314 -5.98 -24.57 -10.87
N LYS A 315 -4.67 -24.78 -11.00
CA LYS A 315 -3.96 -25.77 -10.20
C LYS A 315 -3.84 -25.27 -8.75
N PRO A 316 -4.46 -25.91 -7.76
CA PRO A 316 -4.35 -25.50 -6.36
C PRO A 316 -3.04 -26.00 -5.73
N MET A 317 -2.55 -25.31 -4.72
CA MET A 317 -1.69 -25.91 -3.70
C MET A 317 -2.53 -26.50 -2.56
N SER A 318 -2.00 -27.52 -1.88
CA SER A 318 -2.58 -28.05 -0.66
C SER A 318 -2.73 -26.94 0.39
N GLY A 319 -3.97 -26.73 0.85
CA GLY A 319 -4.26 -25.80 1.93
C GLY A 319 -3.59 -26.19 3.25
N GLU A 320 -3.35 -27.48 3.49
CA GLU A 320 -2.61 -27.96 4.67
C GLU A 320 -1.13 -27.58 4.59
N ALA A 321 -0.53 -27.69 3.39
CA ALA A 321 0.84 -27.26 3.18
C ALA A 321 1.00 -25.75 3.43
N ILE A 322 0.08 -24.92 2.92
CA ILE A 322 0.09 -23.46 3.19
C ILE A 322 -0.11 -23.18 4.69
N LYS A 323 -1.10 -23.82 5.33
CA LYS A 323 -1.35 -23.70 6.76
C LYS A 323 -0.21 -24.20 7.64
N SER A 324 0.74 -24.97 7.11
CA SER A 324 1.90 -25.41 7.89
C SER A 324 2.94 -24.29 8.10
N VAL A 325 2.96 -23.26 7.25
CA VAL A 325 3.98 -22.19 7.20
C VAL A 325 3.44 -20.76 7.30
N CYS A 326 2.15 -20.53 7.03
CA CYS A 326 1.55 -19.18 7.05
C CYS A 326 0.76 -18.73 8.32
N PRO A 327 0.28 -19.58 9.25
CA PRO A 327 -0.59 -19.12 10.33
C PRO A 327 0.14 -18.31 11.41
N PRO A 328 -0.56 -17.44 12.17
CA PRO A 328 -0.01 -16.76 13.34
C PRO A 328 0.54 -17.77 14.36
N GLY A 329 1.68 -17.48 14.99
CA GLY A 329 2.39 -18.44 15.83
C GLY A 329 3.11 -19.56 15.06
N SER A 330 3.15 -19.51 13.73
CA SER A 330 4.25 -20.16 13.00
C SER A 330 5.40 -19.17 12.90
N THR A 331 6.52 -19.52 13.52
CA THR A 331 7.80 -18.80 13.52
C THR A 331 8.40 -18.56 12.12
N SER A 332 7.86 -19.21 11.09
CA SER A 332 8.17 -19.01 9.66
C SER A 332 7.32 -17.91 8.99
N SER A 333 6.23 -17.51 9.65
CA SER A 333 5.33 -16.49 9.14
C SER A 333 5.81 -15.09 9.50
N VAL A 334 5.50 -14.13 8.63
CA VAL A 334 5.60 -12.71 8.95
C VAL A 334 4.76 -12.46 10.23
N PRO A 335 5.24 -11.65 11.19
CA PRO A 335 4.51 -11.36 12.43
C PRO A 335 3.07 -10.89 12.16
N PRO A 336 2.17 -11.06 13.14
CA PRO A 336 0.82 -10.55 13.03
C PRO A 336 0.81 -9.04 12.77
N PHE A 337 -0.14 -8.61 11.96
CA PHE A 337 -0.30 -7.21 11.63
C PHE A 337 -0.70 -6.42 12.88
N PRO A 338 -0.02 -5.31 13.20
CA PRO A 338 -0.55 -4.39 14.16
C PRO A 338 -1.87 -3.81 13.63
N PRO A 339 -2.81 -3.46 14.52
CA PRO A 339 -3.97 -2.69 14.11
C PRO A 339 -3.52 -1.37 13.48
N LEU A 340 -4.27 -0.89 12.50
CA LEU A 340 -4.02 0.42 11.92
C LEU A 340 -4.09 1.51 13.00
N CYS A 341 -3.14 2.43 12.96
CA CYS A 341 -3.12 3.62 13.80
C CYS A 341 -3.96 4.75 13.18
N ASP A 342 -4.60 5.53 14.04
CA ASP A 342 -5.28 6.75 13.62
C ASP A 342 -4.26 7.79 13.11
N SER A 343 -4.74 8.72 12.31
CA SER A 343 -3.92 9.78 11.76
C SER A 343 -3.51 10.77 12.84
N THR A 344 -2.23 11.14 12.88
CA THR A 344 -1.75 12.26 13.71
C THR A 344 -1.89 13.61 12.99
N ILE A 345 -2.47 13.63 11.79
CA ILE A 345 -2.60 14.84 10.96
C ILE A 345 -3.92 15.54 11.29
N ASP A 346 -3.83 16.76 11.80
CA ASP A 346 -4.95 17.69 11.77
C ASP A 346 -5.12 18.23 10.34
N ALA A 347 -6.14 17.72 9.66
CA ALA A 347 -6.45 18.06 8.28
C ALA A 347 -6.73 19.56 8.07
N ALA A 348 -7.39 20.23 9.02
CA ALA A 348 -7.74 21.65 8.88
C ALA A 348 -6.50 22.52 9.03
N VAL A 349 -5.68 22.26 10.05
CA VAL A 349 -4.42 22.98 10.28
C VAL A 349 -3.45 22.76 9.12
N ALA A 350 -3.27 21.51 8.67
CA ALA A 350 -2.41 21.19 7.54
C ALA A 350 -2.87 21.85 6.24
N SER A 351 -4.19 21.93 5.99
CA SER A 351 -4.74 22.63 4.83
C SER A 351 -4.39 24.11 4.85
N ASN A 352 -4.61 24.78 5.97
CA ASN A 352 -4.35 26.22 6.13
C ASN A 352 -2.86 26.55 5.99
N GLU A 353 -1.98 25.72 6.56
CA GLU A 353 -0.53 25.92 6.49
C GLU A 353 -0.01 25.81 5.05
N ILE A 354 -0.40 24.76 4.32
CA ILE A 354 0.00 24.58 2.91
C ILE A 354 -0.58 25.70 2.06
N GLU A 355 -1.83 26.11 2.28
CA GLU A 355 -2.46 27.21 1.56
C GLU A 355 -1.69 28.53 1.73
N LEU A 356 -1.32 28.87 2.97
CA LEU A 356 -0.53 30.06 3.27
C LEU A 356 0.83 30.02 2.58
N GLN A 357 1.54 28.89 2.66
CA GLN A 357 2.84 28.72 2.00
C GLN A 357 2.73 28.87 0.47
N LEU A 358 1.70 28.30 -0.15
CA LEU A 358 1.46 28.44 -1.59
C LEU A 358 1.13 29.89 -1.98
N ARG A 359 0.38 30.62 -1.16
CA ARG A 359 0.10 32.05 -1.42
C ARG A 359 1.38 32.88 -1.42
N ILE A 360 2.31 32.61 -0.50
CA ILE A 360 3.62 33.27 -0.46
C ILE A 360 4.41 32.93 -1.72
N LEU A 361 4.57 31.65 -2.04
CA LEU A 361 5.34 31.18 -3.20
C LEU A 361 4.80 31.74 -4.54
N VAL A 362 3.48 31.77 -4.72
CA VAL A 362 2.84 32.37 -5.90
C VAL A 362 3.10 33.88 -5.95
N SER A 363 2.98 34.58 -4.82
CA SER A 363 3.18 36.03 -4.76
C SER A 363 4.62 36.42 -5.10
N GLU A 364 5.60 35.67 -4.58
CA GLU A 364 7.03 35.81 -4.90
C GLU A 364 7.30 35.55 -6.38
N HIS A 365 6.84 34.42 -6.90
CA HIS A 365 7.03 34.05 -8.31
C HIS A 365 6.43 35.09 -9.27
N ARG A 366 5.22 35.59 -8.98
CA ARG A 366 4.58 36.64 -9.79
C ARG A 366 5.32 37.96 -9.70
N LYS A 367 5.85 38.32 -8.52
CA LYS A 367 6.68 39.52 -8.34
C LYS A 367 7.94 39.45 -9.20
N ASP A 368 8.59 38.30 -9.28
CA ASP A 368 9.78 38.08 -10.13
C ASP A 368 9.46 38.25 -11.63
N LEU A 369 8.21 37.96 -12.03
CA LEU A 369 7.71 38.19 -13.39
C LEU A 369 7.17 39.61 -13.63
N GLY A 370 7.27 40.50 -12.65
CA GLY A 370 6.71 41.86 -12.72
C GLY A 370 5.19 41.92 -12.72
N LEU A 371 4.51 40.88 -12.24
CA LEU A 371 3.05 40.80 -12.16
C LEU A 371 2.55 41.21 -10.76
N SER A 372 1.42 41.93 -10.72
CA SER A 372 0.73 42.21 -9.45
C SER A 372 -0.04 40.96 -8.98
N THR A 373 -0.11 40.76 -7.67
CA THR A 373 -0.84 39.64 -7.07
C THR A 373 -1.93 40.18 -6.17
N VAL A 374 -3.18 39.86 -6.50
CA VAL A 374 -4.35 40.23 -5.70
C VAL A 374 -5.15 38.97 -5.43
N TRP A 375 -5.26 38.60 -4.16
CA TRP A 375 -5.99 37.42 -3.76
C TRP A 375 -7.49 37.69 -3.59
N ASP A 376 -8.31 36.68 -3.85
CA ASP A 376 -9.76 36.67 -3.66
C ASP A 376 -10.15 35.52 -2.71
N ASP A 377 -10.32 35.85 -1.42
CA ASP A 377 -10.64 34.87 -0.38
C ASP A 377 -12.03 34.25 -0.57
N HIS A 378 -12.98 35.00 -1.13
CA HIS A 378 -14.30 34.47 -1.42
C HIS A 378 -14.22 33.41 -2.51
N LEU A 379 -13.51 33.70 -3.61
CA LEU A 379 -13.28 32.72 -4.67
C LEU A 379 -12.52 31.49 -4.13
N SER A 380 -11.48 31.67 -3.31
CA SER A 380 -10.79 30.55 -2.66
C SER A 380 -11.76 29.68 -1.84
N TYR A 381 -12.65 30.28 -1.06
CA TYR A 381 -13.66 29.54 -0.30
C TYR A 381 -14.58 28.73 -1.22
N LEU A 382 -15.03 29.29 -2.34
CA LEU A 382 -15.89 28.62 -3.32
C LEU A 382 -15.25 27.40 -3.99
N LEU A 383 -13.92 27.24 -3.97
CA LEU A 383 -13.25 26.04 -4.46
C LEU A 383 -13.36 24.84 -3.50
N SER A 384 -13.72 25.07 -2.23
CA SER A 384 -13.75 24.03 -1.19
C SER A 384 -14.69 22.85 -1.50
N PRO A 385 -15.91 23.06 -2.03
CA PRO A 385 -16.82 21.98 -2.40
C PRO A 385 -16.27 21.12 -3.54
N ALA A 386 -15.63 21.73 -4.55
CA ALA A 386 -15.03 20.99 -5.66
C ALA A 386 -13.92 20.04 -5.18
N LEU A 387 -13.03 20.52 -4.30
CA LEU A 387 -12.00 19.68 -3.71
C LEU A 387 -12.57 18.55 -2.84
N ALA A 388 -13.69 18.79 -2.15
CA ALA A 388 -14.43 17.75 -1.43
C ALA A 388 -14.97 16.67 -2.39
N ALA A 389 -15.60 17.11 -3.47
CA ALA A 389 -16.20 16.27 -4.48
C ALA A 389 -15.15 15.37 -5.15
N TYR A 390 -13.98 15.91 -5.51
CA TYR A 390 -12.91 15.13 -6.11
C TYR A 390 -12.39 14.02 -5.19
N GLU A 391 -12.21 14.30 -3.89
CA GLU A 391 -11.81 13.25 -2.95
C GLU A 391 -12.90 12.20 -2.74
N LEU A 392 -14.15 12.64 -2.60
CA LEU A 392 -15.29 11.75 -2.45
C LEU A 392 -15.45 10.84 -3.66
N GLU A 393 -15.27 11.36 -4.87
CA GLU A 393 -15.28 10.60 -6.11
C GLU A 393 -14.15 9.55 -6.12
N ARG A 394 -12.95 9.90 -5.66
CA ARG A 394 -11.84 8.93 -5.52
C ARG A 394 -12.13 7.85 -4.49
N ALA A 395 -12.81 8.18 -3.40
CA ALA A 395 -13.15 7.24 -2.32
C ALA A 395 -14.34 6.34 -2.65
N THR A 396 -15.28 6.79 -3.48
CA THR A 396 -16.56 6.09 -3.73
C THR A 396 -16.75 5.63 -5.18
N SER A 397 -15.99 6.19 -6.12
CA SER A 397 -16.21 6.12 -7.57
C SER A 397 -17.54 6.74 -8.03
N ILE A 398 -18.13 7.64 -7.24
CA ILE A 398 -19.37 8.35 -7.56
C ILE A 398 -19.07 9.85 -7.59
N SER A 399 -19.37 10.50 -8.71
CA SER A 399 -19.21 11.95 -8.85
C SER A 399 -20.44 12.67 -8.29
N THR A 400 -20.23 13.64 -7.40
CA THR A 400 -21.30 14.42 -6.74
C THR A 400 -20.85 15.86 -6.49
N GLY A 401 -21.75 16.85 -6.56
CA GLY A 401 -21.47 18.22 -6.10
C GLY A 401 -20.86 19.18 -7.12
N ASN A 402 -20.75 18.75 -8.40
CA ASN A 402 -20.20 19.60 -9.46
C ASN A 402 -21.17 20.72 -9.90
N GLU A 403 -22.48 20.51 -9.80
CA GLU A 403 -23.48 21.48 -10.26
C GLU A 403 -23.53 22.72 -9.37
N GLU A 404 -23.58 22.53 -8.04
CA GLU A 404 -23.60 23.60 -7.06
C GLU A 404 -22.31 24.43 -7.10
N PHE A 405 -21.17 23.76 -7.32
CA PHE A 405 -19.88 24.43 -7.52
C PHE A 405 -19.90 25.31 -8.78
N GLN A 406 -20.35 24.78 -9.92
CA GLN A 406 -20.42 25.54 -11.17
C GLN A 406 -21.34 26.75 -11.03
N ASP A 407 -22.49 26.59 -10.38
CA ASP A 407 -23.44 27.68 -10.16
C ASP A 407 -22.88 28.76 -9.22
N ALA A 408 -22.19 28.37 -8.15
CA ALA A 408 -21.54 29.31 -7.24
C ALA A 408 -20.42 30.12 -7.94
N VAL A 409 -19.60 29.45 -8.76
CA VAL A 409 -18.54 30.13 -9.54
C VAL A 409 -19.13 31.06 -10.57
N ARG A 410 -20.17 30.65 -11.31
CA ARG A 410 -20.86 31.53 -12.29
C ARG A 410 -21.40 32.79 -11.65
N ARG A 411 -21.90 32.72 -10.40
CA ARG A 411 -22.37 33.89 -9.65
C ARG A 411 -21.24 34.78 -9.12
N ALA A 412 -20.06 34.21 -8.84
CA ALA A 412 -18.91 34.94 -8.29
C ALA A 412 -18.00 35.58 -9.35
N VAL A 413 -18.19 35.21 -10.63
CA VAL A 413 -17.45 35.72 -11.78
C VAL A 413 -18.31 36.78 -12.47
N PRO A 414 -17.89 38.06 -12.49
CA PRO A 414 -18.66 39.12 -13.13
C PRO A 414 -18.80 38.93 -14.64
N ASP A 415 -19.82 39.56 -15.23
CA ASP A 415 -20.01 39.58 -16.67
C ASP A 415 -18.78 40.15 -17.40
N GLY A 416 -18.31 39.44 -18.43
CA GLY A 416 -17.10 39.80 -19.18
C GLY A 416 -15.78 39.33 -18.55
N HIS A 417 -15.83 38.68 -17.39
CA HIS A 417 -14.67 37.99 -16.80
C HIS A 417 -14.62 36.52 -17.22
N THR A 418 -13.40 36.01 -17.32
CA THR A 418 -13.12 34.58 -17.52
C THR A 418 -12.67 33.97 -16.20
N PHE A 419 -13.14 32.76 -15.91
CA PHE A 419 -12.65 31.93 -14.82
C PHE A 419 -11.83 30.77 -15.34
N LYS A 420 -10.67 30.52 -14.73
CA LYS A 420 -9.87 29.31 -14.94
C LYS A 420 -9.57 28.70 -13.59
N GLY A 421 -9.72 27.39 -13.48
CA GLY A 421 -9.42 26.65 -12.27
C GLY A 421 -8.90 25.27 -12.61
N PHE A 422 -7.83 24.83 -11.94
CA PHE A 422 -7.24 23.52 -12.16
C PHE A 422 -6.96 22.80 -10.84
N PRO A 423 -7.65 21.68 -10.56
CA PRO A 423 -7.38 20.87 -9.39
C PRO A 423 -6.19 19.93 -9.64
N ILE A 424 -5.34 19.77 -8.65
CA ILE A 424 -4.21 18.84 -8.66
C ILE A 424 -4.13 18.12 -7.31
N HIS A 425 -3.71 16.86 -7.34
CA HIS A 425 -3.67 15.98 -6.18
C HIS A 425 -2.24 15.52 -5.89
N PHE A 426 -1.87 15.52 -4.61
CA PHE A 426 -0.61 15.01 -4.08
C PHE A 426 -0.85 14.09 -2.88
N ILE A 427 0.13 13.24 -2.58
CA ILE A 427 0.13 12.34 -1.42
C ILE A 427 1.12 12.79 -0.33
N TYR A 428 1.58 14.04 -0.43
CA TYR A 428 2.56 14.64 0.47
C TYR A 428 2.19 16.09 0.77
N ARG A 429 2.75 16.62 1.86
CA ARG A 429 2.39 17.94 2.42
C ARG A 429 3.41 19.06 2.15
N ASN A 430 4.47 18.79 1.40
CA ASN A 430 5.51 19.77 1.07
C ASN A 430 5.02 20.79 0.02
N ALA A 431 4.68 22.01 0.45
CA ALA A 431 4.16 23.06 -0.41
C ALA A 431 5.14 23.52 -1.51
N ARG A 432 6.45 23.59 -1.21
CA ARG A 432 7.47 23.98 -2.20
C ARG A 432 7.58 22.96 -3.33
N ARG A 433 7.59 21.67 -2.99
CA ARG A 433 7.60 20.56 -3.95
C ARG A 433 6.31 20.54 -4.79
N ALA A 434 5.17 20.77 -4.14
CA ALA A 434 3.88 20.87 -4.82
C ALA A 434 3.87 22.05 -5.81
N PHE A 435 4.29 23.24 -5.38
CA PHE A 435 4.38 24.44 -6.22
C PHE A 435 5.28 24.25 -7.45
N ALA A 436 6.49 23.72 -7.25
CA ALA A 436 7.40 23.41 -8.36
C ALA A 436 6.79 22.39 -9.36
N THR A 437 5.98 21.46 -8.87
CA THR A 437 5.25 20.52 -9.74
C THR A 437 4.12 21.21 -10.49
N CYS A 438 3.38 22.10 -9.83
CA CYS A 438 2.34 22.91 -10.46
C CYS A 438 2.90 23.78 -11.58
N LEU A 439 4.04 24.44 -11.40
CA LEU A 439 4.65 25.27 -12.46
C LEU A 439 5.09 24.47 -13.70
N ARG A 440 5.27 23.14 -13.60
CA ARG A 440 5.54 22.28 -14.76
C ARG A 440 4.28 21.85 -15.51
N SER A 441 3.10 22.06 -14.93
CA SER A 441 1.82 21.81 -15.58
C SER A 441 1.41 23.07 -16.35
N PRO A 442 1.20 22.99 -17.68
CA PRO A 442 0.85 24.17 -18.48
C PRO A 442 -0.45 24.82 -18.00
N PHE A 443 -1.41 24.03 -17.51
CA PHE A 443 -2.68 24.54 -16.97
C PHE A 443 -2.49 25.36 -15.69
N CYS A 444 -1.65 24.89 -14.77
CA CYS A 444 -1.37 25.61 -13.53
C CYS A 444 -0.51 26.84 -13.80
N GLU A 445 0.50 26.72 -14.66
CA GLU A 445 1.35 27.83 -15.07
C GLU A 445 0.53 28.95 -15.70
N GLU A 446 -0.39 28.63 -16.61
CA GLU A 446 -1.28 29.61 -17.25
C GLU A 446 -2.14 30.37 -16.21
N ILE A 447 -2.63 29.69 -15.18
CA ILE A 447 -3.41 30.31 -14.10
C ILE A 447 -2.51 31.19 -13.21
N ILE A 448 -1.36 30.66 -12.77
CA ILE A 448 -0.44 31.34 -11.85
C ILE A 448 0.20 32.56 -12.53
N CYS A 449 0.54 32.46 -13.82
CA CYS A 449 1.16 33.50 -14.63
C CYS A 449 0.12 34.35 -15.39
N CYS A 450 -1.18 34.19 -15.07
CA CYS A 450 -2.27 34.87 -15.76
C CYS A 450 -2.05 36.40 -15.80
N ARG A 451 -2.22 36.95 -17.00
CA ARG A 451 -2.16 38.39 -17.32
C ARG A 451 -3.53 38.82 -17.85
N GLY A 452 -3.94 40.03 -17.51
CA GLY A 452 -5.22 40.59 -17.91
C GLY A 452 -5.55 41.82 -17.09
N ASP A 453 -6.73 42.37 -17.33
CA ASP A 453 -7.26 43.44 -16.48
C ASP A 453 -8.00 42.81 -15.29
N GLN A 454 -7.93 43.47 -14.13
CA GLN A 454 -8.59 43.03 -12.89
C GLN A 454 -8.32 41.55 -12.50
N VAL A 455 -7.09 41.06 -12.69
CA VAL A 455 -6.72 39.68 -12.32
C VAL A 455 -6.87 39.50 -10.81
N ARG A 456 -7.64 38.48 -10.42
CA ARG A 456 -7.81 38.02 -9.04
C ARG A 456 -7.45 36.55 -8.97
N LEU A 457 -6.57 36.20 -8.04
CA LEU A 457 -6.09 34.84 -7.83
C LEU A 457 -6.77 34.22 -6.62
N ALA A 458 -7.01 32.93 -6.71
CA ALA A 458 -7.50 32.10 -5.63
C ALA A 458 -6.68 30.82 -5.57
N VAL A 459 -6.43 30.36 -4.34
CA VAL A 459 -5.87 29.05 -4.09
C VAL A 459 -6.63 28.47 -2.92
N ARG A 460 -7.02 27.20 -3.05
CA ARG A 460 -7.62 26.45 -1.96
C ARG A 460 -6.89 25.14 -1.80
N VAL A 461 -6.63 24.77 -0.55
CA VAL A 461 -6.03 23.48 -0.20
C VAL A 461 -6.97 22.70 0.69
N ARG A 462 -7.10 21.39 0.44
CA ARG A 462 -7.77 20.47 1.34
C ARG A 462 -6.93 19.22 1.53
N VAL A 463 -6.55 18.98 2.77
CA VAL A 463 -5.90 17.75 3.23
C VAL A 463 -6.98 16.81 3.75
N PHE A 464 -6.92 15.56 3.33
CA PHE A 464 -7.75 14.47 3.83
C PHE A 464 -6.82 13.46 4.49
N ALA A 465 -7.03 13.28 5.79
CA ALA A 465 -6.24 12.37 6.61
C ALA A 465 -6.77 10.94 6.47
N TYR A 466 -5.85 10.00 6.38
CA TYR A 466 -6.09 8.56 6.35
C TYR A 466 -5.30 7.89 7.49
N PRO A 467 -5.56 6.59 7.77
CA PRO A 467 -4.79 5.84 8.77
C PRO A 467 -3.27 5.93 8.53
N GLU A 468 -2.48 5.67 9.57
CA GLU A 468 -1.00 5.70 9.51
C GLU A 468 -0.42 7.05 9.06
N SER A 469 -1.15 8.14 9.33
CA SER A 469 -0.79 9.49 8.89
C SER A 469 -0.55 9.62 7.37
N ALA A 470 -1.15 8.74 6.57
CA ALA A 470 -1.27 8.93 5.14
C ALA A 470 -2.24 10.08 4.83
N CYS A 471 -2.08 10.73 3.67
CA CYS A 471 -2.96 11.84 3.32
C CYS A 471 -3.14 12.01 1.81
N ALA A 472 -4.30 12.54 1.43
CA ALA A 472 -4.54 13.13 0.12
C ALA A 472 -4.56 14.66 0.25
N VAL A 473 -3.72 15.35 -0.51
CA VAL A 473 -3.64 16.81 -0.54
C VAL A 473 -4.14 17.30 -1.89
N TRP A 474 -5.32 17.90 -1.88
CA TRP A 474 -5.90 18.55 -3.05
C TRP A 474 -5.59 20.04 -3.03
N ILE A 475 -5.07 20.54 -4.14
CA ILE A 475 -4.79 21.96 -4.36
C ILE A 475 -5.54 22.39 -5.60
N MET A 476 -6.25 23.51 -5.54
CA MET A 476 -6.84 24.13 -6.72
C MET A 476 -6.36 25.56 -6.82
N PHE A 477 -5.59 25.85 -7.88
CA PHE A 477 -5.32 27.22 -8.29
C PHE A 477 -6.44 27.68 -9.21
N ALA A 478 -6.88 28.91 -9.02
CA ALA A 478 -7.84 29.55 -9.89
C ALA A 478 -7.52 31.03 -10.08
N CYS A 479 -7.98 31.57 -11.20
CA CYS A 479 -8.00 32.99 -11.44
C CYS A 479 -9.34 33.40 -12.05
N LYS A 480 -9.75 34.64 -11.74
CA LYS A 480 -10.74 35.35 -12.55
C LYS A 480 -10.10 36.64 -13.05
N TYR A 481 -10.35 36.97 -14.31
CA TYR A 481 -9.75 38.14 -14.95
C TYR A 481 -10.65 38.62 -16.08
N ARG A 482 -10.55 39.91 -16.41
CA ARG A 482 -11.19 40.46 -17.60
C ARG A 482 -10.23 40.30 -18.77
N SER A 483 -10.69 39.62 -19.83
CA SER A 483 -9.86 39.47 -21.03
C SER A 483 -9.67 40.83 -21.69
N VAL A 484 -8.42 41.18 -21.96
CA VAL A 484 -8.09 42.32 -22.82
C VAL A 484 -8.08 41.74 -24.23
N LEU A 485 -9.07 42.09 -25.05
CA LEU A 485 -9.06 41.76 -26.48
C LEU A 485 -7.94 42.52 -27.19
#